data_AF-A0A8S0SH26-F1
#
_entry.id   AF-A0A8S0SH26-F1
#
_cell.length_a   1.000
_cell.length_b   1.000
_cell.length_c   1.000
_cell.angle_alpha   90.00
_cell.angle_beta   90.00
_cell.angle_gamma   90.00
#
_symmetry.space_group_name_H-M   'P 1'
#
loop_
_entity.id
_entity.type
_entity.pdbx_description
1 polymer ?
#
loop_
_entity_poly.entity_id
_entity_poly.type
_entity_poly.pdbx_seq_one_letter_code
_entity_poly.pdbx_strand_id
1 'polypeptide(L)'
;MSAIAAAAAALSIPTSLCRSSKFTAKKAVKGGFAVSAIIGEEGELVDRKNLWMTIFEVEDPRSKVPQCKGKFLDVNQALEVARYDIQYCDWKARQDVLAIMLLHEKVVQVLNPLAREYKSIGTLKKELAELQEELAVAHNQVHISEARIGTALDKLAYMETLVNDRLLQDRNTMEFNVSTSTPSTSAESLDTVKTRHPRRSLNVSGPVQSYHARLKNFWYPVAFSADLKDDTMVPTDCFEEPWVIFRGKDGKPGCVQNTCAHRACPLHLGSVNEGRIQCPYHGWEYSTDGKCEKMPSTRLLNIKIRALPCLEQEGMIWIWPGDDPPTANLPSLLPPSEFQIHAEIVMELPVEHGLLLDNLLDLAHAPFTHTSTFAKGWSVPSLVKFLTPASGLQGYWDPYPIDMEFRPPCMVLSTIGISKPGKLEGQNTGECSTHLHQLHVCLPSSRQKTRLLYRMSLDFAPVLKHVPFIQYLWRHFAEKVLNEDLRLVLGQQERMLNGANVWNWPVSYDKLGVRYRLWRDAVEQGSKRLPFEKSA
;
A
#
# COMPACT_ATOMS: atom_id res chain seq x y z
N MET A 1 67.03 -13.87 -10.37
CA MET A 1 66.73 -13.70 -11.81
C MET A 1 65.26 -13.34 -11.94
N SER A 2 65.03 -12.19 -12.58
CA SER A 2 63.90 -11.83 -13.45
C SER A 2 62.47 -11.74 -12.91
N ALA A 3 61.96 -10.51 -12.98
CA ALA A 3 60.63 -9.99 -12.67
C ALA A 3 59.55 -10.33 -13.73
N ILE A 4 58.28 -10.23 -13.34
CA ILE A 4 57.19 -9.69 -14.17
C ILE A 4 56.29 -8.79 -13.30
N ALA A 5 56.13 -7.55 -13.75
CA ALA A 5 55.31 -6.49 -13.18
C ALA A 5 53.87 -6.56 -13.72
N ALA A 6 52.88 -6.21 -12.91
CA ALA A 6 51.52 -5.91 -13.36
C ALA A 6 51.19 -4.45 -13.03
N ALA A 7 50.92 -3.68 -14.09
CA ALA A 7 50.68 -2.25 -14.05
C ALA A 7 49.30 -1.91 -13.48
N ALA A 8 49.26 -0.95 -12.54
CA ALA A 8 48.05 -0.27 -12.13
C ALA A 8 47.67 0.77 -13.20
N ALA A 9 46.57 0.55 -13.93
CA ALA A 9 45.96 1.58 -14.74
C ALA A 9 45.02 2.41 -13.85
N ALA A 10 45.51 3.54 -13.39
CA ALA A 10 44.71 4.59 -12.76
C ALA A 10 43.76 5.20 -13.81
N LEU A 11 42.45 5.14 -13.58
CA LEU A 11 41.47 5.96 -14.29
C LEU A 11 41.50 7.37 -13.68
N SER A 12 42.40 8.20 -14.20
CA SER A 12 42.42 9.64 -13.95
C SER A 12 41.26 10.31 -14.70
N ILE A 13 40.38 10.98 -13.96
CA ILE A 13 39.36 11.88 -14.52
C ILE A 13 40.09 13.15 -14.99
N PRO A 14 39.89 13.63 -16.23
CA PRO A 14 40.46 14.91 -16.65
C PRO A 14 39.67 16.03 -15.97
N THR A 15 40.29 16.67 -14.98
CA THR A 15 39.90 17.99 -14.49
C THR A 15 40.36 19.03 -15.51
N SER A 16 39.43 19.82 -16.06
CA SER A 16 39.77 21.07 -16.75
C SER A 16 38.66 22.10 -16.60
N LEU A 17 38.94 23.10 -15.77
CA LEU A 17 38.27 24.40 -15.73
C LEU A 17 39.04 25.37 -16.67
N CYS A 18 38.27 26.00 -17.58
CA CYS A 18 38.51 27.28 -18.28
C CYS A 18 39.81 27.54 -19.08
N ARG A 19 39.70 27.66 -20.42
CA ARG A 19 40.01 28.91 -21.18
C ARG A 19 39.63 28.80 -22.67
N SER A 20 39.19 29.91 -23.25
CA SER A 20 38.87 30.06 -24.68
C SER A 20 40.07 29.78 -25.59
N SER A 21 39.88 29.02 -26.68
CA SER A 21 40.29 29.41 -28.04
C SER A 21 39.92 28.31 -29.04
N LYS A 22 39.69 28.75 -30.28
CA LYS A 22 39.32 27.97 -31.47
C LYS A 22 40.21 26.73 -31.66
N PHE A 23 39.66 25.59 -32.07
CA PHE A 23 39.93 24.95 -33.38
C PHE A 23 39.28 23.55 -33.53
N THR A 24 38.68 23.36 -34.72
CA THR A 24 38.56 22.16 -35.57
C THR A 24 38.05 20.81 -35.05
N ALA A 25 37.03 20.35 -35.76
CA ALA A 25 36.51 19.00 -35.81
C ALA A 25 37.57 17.93 -36.15
N LYS A 26 37.54 16.81 -35.42
CA LYS A 26 37.62 15.44 -35.98
C LYS A 26 37.29 14.36 -34.94
N LYS A 27 36.37 13.46 -35.35
CA LYS A 27 35.94 12.16 -34.79
C LYS A 27 35.35 12.14 -33.38
N ALA A 28 34.01 12.16 -33.33
CA ALA A 28 33.21 11.80 -32.16
C ALA A 28 33.33 10.28 -31.86
N VAL A 29 33.79 9.94 -30.66
CA VAL A 29 33.61 8.62 -30.06
C VAL A 29 32.23 8.62 -29.41
N LYS A 30 31.34 7.69 -29.79
CA LYS A 30 30.05 7.48 -29.10
C LYS A 30 30.34 6.98 -27.69
N GLY A 31 30.19 7.84 -26.69
CA GLY A 31 30.33 7.48 -25.28
C GLY A 31 28.97 7.07 -24.70
N GLY A 32 28.78 5.78 -24.43
CA GLY A 32 27.73 5.27 -23.53
C GLY A 32 28.36 4.86 -22.20
N PHE A 33 27.56 4.80 -21.15
CA PHE A 33 27.98 4.21 -19.86
C PHE A 33 26.95 3.18 -19.42
N ALA A 34 27.44 2.10 -18.80
CA ALA A 34 26.62 1.01 -18.27
C ALA A 34 26.86 0.92 -16.77
N VAL A 35 25.79 0.93 -15.98
CA VAL A 35 25.87 0.74 -14.52
C VAL A 35 25.49 -0.69 -14.23
N SER A 36 26.36 -1.41 -13.52
CA SER A 36 26.15 -2.82 -13.18
C SER A 36 26.17 -2.99 -11.67
N ALA A 37 25.28 -3.82 -11.13
CA ALA A 37 25.29 -4.21 -9.72
C ALA A 37 25.77 -5.66 -9.55
N ILE A 38 26.49 -5.91 -8.46
CA ILE A 38 26.80 -7.27 -7.98
C ILE A 38 25.66 -7.71 -7.08
N ILE A 39 25.03 -8.84 -7.40
CA ILE A 39 24.12 -9.55 -6.49
C ILE A 39 25.00 -10.47 -5.65
N GLY A 40 25.22 -10.14 -4.39
CA GLY A 40 25.83 -11.06 -3.42
C GLY A 40 24.75 -11.86 -2.70
N GLU A 41 24.68 -13.17 -2.93
CA GLU A 41 24.04 -14.08 -1.98
C GLU A 41 24.98 -14.27 -0.79
N GLU A 42 24.50 -14.01 0.43
CA GLU A 42 25.19 -14.43 1.65
C GLU A 42 25.00 -15.93 1.84
N GLY A 43 26.10 -16.67 1.75
CA GLY A 43 26.19 -18.06 2.19
C GLY A 43 26.22 -19.09 1.07
N GLU A 44 27.34 -19.20 0.37
CA GLU A 44 28.04 -20.48 0.10
C GLU A 44 29.27 -20.25 -0.78
N LEU A 45 30.34 -20.98 -0.49
CA LEU A 45 31.63 -20.92 -1.20
C LEU A 45 31.50 -21.67 -2.53
N VAL A 46 31.02 -21.00 -3.58
CA VAL A 46 31.05 -21.53 -4.95
C VAL A 46 31.60 -20.48 -5.92
N ASP A 47 32.47 -20.97 -6.81
CA ASP A 47 33.35 -20.27 -7.76
C ASP A 47 32.73 -19.02 -8.41
N ARG A 48 33.16 -17.82 -7.96
CA ARG A 48 32.73 -16.52 -8.49
C ARG A 48 33.31 -16.28 -9.89
N LYS A 49 32.63 -16.75 -10.93
CA LYS A 49 32.68 -16.13 -12.25
C LYS A 49 31.40 -15.31 -12.50
N ASN A 50 31.51 -14.00 -12.24
CA ASN A 50 30.78 -12.91 -12.90
C ASN A 50 29.28 -13.13 -13.21
N LEU A 51 28.40 -12.82 -12.27
CA LEU A 51 27.02 -12.41 -12.58
C LEU A 51 26.88 -10.90 -12.34
N TRP A 52 27.40 -10.11 -13.27
CA TRP A 52 27.16 -8.66 -13.30
C TRP A 52 25.92 -8.43 -14.17
N MET A 53 24.84 -7.91 -13.60
CA MET A 53 23.67 -7.49 -14.36
C MET A 53 23.73 -5.98 -14.57
N THR A 54 23.63 -5.55 -15.83
CA THR A 54 23.53 -4.14 -16.20
C THR A 54 22.14 -3.63 -15.81
N ILE A 55 22.09 -2.69 -14.86
CA ILE A 55 20.86 -2.11 -14.35
C ILE A 55 20.22 -1.21 -15.42
N PHE A 56 21.07 -0.52 -16.21
CA PHE A 56 20.65 0.29 -17.36
C PHE A 56 21.85 0.65 -18.26
N GLU A 57 21.60 0.69 -19.58
CA GLU A 57 22.49 1.27 -20.60
C GLU A 57 21.83 2.53 -21.17
N VAL A 58 22.59 3.62 -21.31
CA VAL A 58 22.07 4.87 -21.88
C VAL A 58 23.09 5.48 -22.83
N GLU A 59 22.66 5.70 -24.07
CA GLU A 59 23.44 6.46 -25.06
C GLU A 59 23.46 7.95 -24.70
N ASP A 60 24.62 8.61 -24.80
CA ASP A 60 24.73 10.05 -24.63
C ASP A 60 24.01 10.81 -25.77
N PRO A 61 22.89 11.50 -25.48
CA PRO A 61 22.10 12.18 -26.50
C PRO A 61 22.82 13.41 -27.05
N ARG A 62 23.85 13.97 -26.40
CA ARG A 62 24.60 15.16 -26.88
C ARG A 62 25.26 14.98 -28.25
N SER A 63 25.38 13.74 -28.73
CA SER A 63 25.85 13.41 -30.08
C SER A 63 24.77 13.58 -31.17
N LYS A 64 23.49 13.73 -30.78
CA LYS A 64 22.30 13.77 -31.64
C LYS A 64 21.52 15.09 -31.50
N VAL A 65 22.21 16.20 -31.20
CA VAL A 65 21.57 17.52 -31.08
C VAL A 65 20.83 17.86 -32.40
N PRO A 66 19.52 18.15 -32.36
CA PRO A 66 18.78 18.55 -33.55
C PRO A 66 19.38 19.82 -34.18
N GLN A 67 19.67 19.79 -35.48
CA GLN A 67 20.15 20.98 -36.21
C GLN A 67 18.97 21.78 -36.75
N CYS A 68 18.53 22.78 -36.00
CA CYS A 68 17.45 23.66 -36.44
C CYS A 68 18.02 24.82 -37.29
N LYS A 69 17.59 24.95 -38.55
CA LYS A 69 17.94 26.10 -39.41
C LYS A 69 16.71 26.99 -39.60
N GLY A 70 16.67 28.13 -38.91
CA GLY A 70 15.63 29.14 -39.06
C GLY A 70 15.28 29.86 -37.76
N LYS A 71 14.54 30.97 -37.84
CA LYS A 71 13.98 31.68 -36.67
C LYS A 71 12.75 31.00 -36.07
N PHE A 72 12.12 30.09 -36.82
CA PHE A 72 10.90 29.37 -36.44
C PHE A 72 11.11 27.88 -36.71
N LEU A 73 10.61 27.03 -35.82
CA LEU A 73 10.61 25.57 -35.97
C LEU A 73 9.29 25.14 -36.61
N ASP A 74 9.33 24.24 -37.58
CA ASP A 74 8.13 23.52 -37.99
C ASP A 74 7.69 22.52 -36.90
N VAL A 75 6.48 21.97 -37.01
CA VAL A 75 5.89 21.09 -35.99
C VAL A 75 6.73 19.84 -35.74
N ASN A 76 7.34 19.28 -36.79
CA ASN A 76 8.16 18.08 -36.67
C ASN A 76 9.51 18.40 -36.03
N GLN A 77 10.12 19.54 -36.38
CA GLN A 77 11.33 20.05 -35.75
C GLN A 77 11.12 20.39 -34.27
N ALA A 78 9.97 20.97 -33.91
CA ALA A 78 9.62 21.24 -32.52
C ALA A 78 9.46 19.94 -31.71
N LEU A 79 8.85 18.90 -32.31
CA LEU A 79 8.69 17.59 -31.69
C LEU A 79 10.02 16.84 -31.55
N GLU A 80 10.94 16.99 -32.50
CA GLU A 80 12.30 16.47 -32.40
C GLU A 80 13.11 17.15 -31.28
N VAL A 81 12.98 18.47 -31.13
CA VAL A 81 13.61 19.22 -30.03
C VAL A 81 13.03 18.79 -28.68
N ALA A 82 11.72 18.64 -28.56
CA ALA A 82 11.08 18.16 -27.35
C ALA A 82 11.50 16.73 -26.98
N ARG A 83 11.58 15.83 -27.98
CA ARG A 83 12.07 14.47 -27.80
C ARG A 83 13.53 14.45 -27.32
N TYR A 84 14.38 15.30 -27.90
CA TYR A 84 15.76 15.45 -27.48
C TYR A 84 15.86 15.95 -26.02
N ASP A 85 15.08 16.96 -25.64
CA ASP A 85 15.09 17.52 -24.27
C ASP A 85 14.70 16.45 -23.24
N ILE A 86 13.68 15.62 -23.52
CA ILE A 86 13.27 14.50 -22.66
C ILE A 86 14.40 13.47 -22.53
N GLN A 87 15.01 13.07 -23.65
CA GLN A 87 16.11 12.10 -23.65
C GLN A 87 17.34 12.62 -22.90
N TYR A 88 17.64 13.92 -23.03
CA TYR A 88 18.72 14.56 -22.30
C TYR A 88 18.43 14.63 -20.80
N CYS A 89 17.20 14.93 -20.39
CA CYS A 89 16.78 14.93 -18.99
C CYS A 89 16.89 13.52 -18.37
N ASP A 90 16.44 12.47 -19.05
CA ASP A 90 16.58 11.09 -18.58
C ASP A 90 18.06 10.66 -18.44
N TRP A 91 18.87 10.95 -19.46
CA TRP A 91 20.31 10.69 -19.42
C TRP A 91 20.99 11.39 -18.24
N LYS A 92 20.66 12.67 -18.02
CA LYS A 92 21.26 13.49 -16.97
C LYS A 92 20.82 13.05 -15.57
N ALA A 93 19.55 12.71 -15.38
CA ALA A 93 19.05 12.20 -14.09
C ALA A 93 19.78 10.91 -13.69
N ARG A 94 20.02 10.00 -14.64
CA ARG A 94 20.76 8.75 -14.38
C ARG A 94 22.23 8.99 -14.06
N GLN A 95 22.86 9.99 -14.69
CA GLN A 95 24.22 10.43 -14.34
C GLN A 95 24.28 10.99 -12.91
N ASP A 96 23.27 11.75 -12.50
CA ASP A 96 23.21 12.30 -11.15
C ASP A 96 23.03 11.19 -10.10
N VAL A 97 22.20 10.17 -10.38
CA VAL A 97 22.07 8.97 -9.53
C VAL A 97 23.38 8.22 -9.42
N LEU A 98 24.07 7.97 -10.54
CA LEU A 98 25.37 7.30 -10.54
C LEU A 98 26.41 8.05 -9.71
N ALA A 99 26.45 9.39 -9.82
CA ALA A 99 27.35 10.21 -9.03
C ALA A 99 27.07 10.06 -7.52
N ILE A 100 25.81 10.09 -7.10
CA ILE A 100 25.42 9.91 -5.70
C ILE A 100 25.77 8.50 -5.20
N MET A 101 25.54 7.46 -6.00
CA MET A 101 25.88 6.08 -5.65
C MET A 101 27.38 5.90 -5.44
N LEU A 102 28.21 6.44 -6.34
CA LEU A 102 29.67 6.38 -6.22
C LEU A 102 30.18 7.16 -5.00
N LEU A 103 29.57 8.31 -4.70
CA LEU A 103 29.89 9.08 -3.49
C LEU A 103 29.50 8.32 -2.21
N HIS A 104 28.35 7.66 -2.22
CA HIS A 104 27.91 6.82 -1.10
C HIS A 104 28.90 5.67 -0.86
N GLU A 105 29.37 5.00 -1.91
CA GLU A 105 30.38 3.94 -1.80
C GLU A 105 31.69 4.47 -1.18
N LYS A 106 32.16 5.65 -1.62
CA LYS A 106 33.33 6.31 -1.01
C LYS A 106 33.12 6.59 0.48
N VAL A 107 31.94 7.07 0.88
CA VAL A 107 31.61 7.30 2.30
C VAL A 107 31.66 6.00 3.09
N VAL A 108 31.09 4.91 2.56
CA VAL A 108 31.14 3.58 3.18
C VAL A 108 32.58 3.10 3.33
N GLN A 109 33.44 3.30 2.33
CA GLN A 109 34.86 2.96 2.39
C GLN A 109 35.62 3.76 3.46
N VAL A 110 35.35 5.06 3.59
CA VAL A 110 35.98 5.90 4.63
C VAL A 110 35.50 5.51 6.03
N LEU A 111 34.23 5.13 6.19
CA LEU A 111 33.64 4.73 7.48
C LEU A 111 33.89 3.27 7.85
N ASN A 112 34.49 2.47 6.96
CA ASN A 112 34.76 1.05 7.17
C ASN A 112 35.61 0.84 8.45
N PRO A 113 35.15 0.00 9.41
CA PRO A 113 35.86 -0.26 10.65
C PRO A 113 37.33 -0.71 10.49
N LEU A 114 37.63 -1.47 9.43
CA LEU A 114 39.00 -1.94 9.14
C LEU A 114 39.93 -0.80 8.67
N ALA A 115 39.38 0.26 8.09
CA ALA A 115 40.16 1.44 7.69
C ALA A 115 40.60 2.29 8.91
N ARG A 116 39.94 2.12 10.08
CA ARG A 116 40.28 2.83 11.33
C ARG A 116 41.60 2.36 11.96
N GLU A 117 42.09 1.18 11.59
CA GLU A 117 43.37 0.65 12.07
C GLU A 117 44.58 1.31 11.38
N TYR A 118 44.39 1.93 10.21
CA TYR A 118 45.49 2.45 9.38
C TYR A 118 45.42 3.97 9.11
N LYS A 119 44.29 4.64 9.44
CA LYS A 119 44.11 6.10 9.25
C LYS A 119 43.86 6.83 10.56
N SER A 120 44.48 7.99 10.73
CA SER A 120 44.23 8.84 11.91
C SER A 120 42.83 9.47 11.86
N ILE A 121 42.24 9.71 13.03
CA ILE A 121 40.91 10.36 13.17
C ILE A 121 40.88 11.72 12.45
N GLY A 122 41.97 12.48 12.48
CA GLY A 122 42.07 13.77 11.77
C GLY A 122 41.99 13.62 10.24
N THR A 123 42.57 12.56 9.69
CA THR A 123 42.53 12.27 8.25
C THR A 123 41.12 11.84 7.83
N LEU A 124 40.47 10.97 8.62
CA LEU A 124 39.08 10.55 8.37
C LEU A 124 38.10 11.73 8.41
N LYS A 125 38.26 12.65 9.36
CA LYS A 125 37.44 13.88 9.43
C LYS A 125 37.61 14.76 8.20
N LYS A 126 38.84 14.89 7.69
CA LYS A 126 39.13 15.67 6.48
C LYS A 126 38.50 15.02 5.23
N GLU A 127 38.70 13.73 5.04
CA GLU A 127 38.11 12.98 3.91
C GLU A 127 36.58 13.01 3.94
N LEU A 128 35.96 12.90 5.12
CA LEU A 128 34.51 12.99 5.26
C LEU A 128 33.97 14.41 4.97
N ALA A 129 34.71 15.46 5.35
CA ALA A 129 34.35 16.84 5.03
C ALA A 129 34.44 17.12 3.52
N GLU A 130 35.47 16.60 2.85
CA GLU A 130 35.61 16.68 1.38
C GLU A 130 34.47 15.92 0.67
N LEU A 131 34.13 14.71 1.11
CA LEU A 131 33.00 13.95 0.58
C LEU A 131 31.65 14.62 0.83
N GLN A 132 31.50 15.31 1.97
CA GLN A 132 30.30 16.09 2.25
C GLN A 132 30.13 17.27 1.29
N GLU A 133 31.23 17.94 0.91
CA GLU A 133 31.21 18.98 -0.11
C GLU A 133 30.90 18.41 -1.51
N GLU A 134 31.52 17.29 -1.90
CA GLU A 134 31.21 16.60 -3.16
C GLU A 134 29.73 16.18 -3.23
N LEU A 135 29.17 15.68 -2.12
CA LEU A 135 27.76 15.30 -2.03
C LEU A 135 26.83 16.52 -2.14
N ALA A 136 27.19 17.64 -1.52
CA ALA A 136 26.43 18.88 -1.65
C ALA A 136 26.41 19.38 -3.11
N VAL A 137 27.53 19.28 -3.82
CA VAL A 137 27.61 19.60 -5.25
C VAL A 137 26.75 18.64 -6.08
N ALA A 138 26.77 17.34 -5.79
CA ALA A 138 25.95 16.35 -6.47
C ALA A 138 24.44 16.60 -6.27
N HIS A 139 24.01 16.90 -5.04
CA HIS A 139 22.62 17.28 -4.76
C HIS A 139 22.21 18.57 -5.48
N ASN A 140 23.10 19.57 -5.56
CA ASN A 140 22.82 20.78 -6.33
C ASN A 140 22.63 20.48 -7.83
N GLN A 141 23.37 19.52 -8.39
CA GLN A 141 23.16 19.08 -9.77
C GLN A 141 21.80 18.40 -9.97
N VAL A 142 21.33 17.60 -8.99
CA VAL A 142 19.98 17.01 -9.02
C VAL A 142 18.91 18.10 -9.04
N HIS A 143 19.02 19.14 -8.22
CA HIS A 143 18.07 20.26 -8.23
C HIS A 143 18.07 21.03 -9.56
N ILE A 144 19.24 21.21 -10.17
CA ILE A 144 19.33 21.80 -11.53
C ILE A 144 18.63 20.90 -12.55
N SER A 145 18.79 19.58 -12.47
CA SER A 145 18.12 18.62 -13.34
C SER A 145 16.60 18.62 -13.14
N GLU A 146 16.14 18.71 -11.90
CA GLU A 146 14.72 18.87 -11.54
C GLU A 146 14.12 20.14 -12.16
N ALA A 147 14.80 21.29 -12.02
CA ALA A 147 14.36 22.55 -12.62
C ALA A 147 14.29 22.48 -14.17
N ARG A 148 15.22 21.75 -14.80
CA ARG A 148 15.20 21.50 -16.25
C ARG A 148 14.01 20.66 -16.68
N ILE A 149 13.67 19.62 -15.91
CA ILE A 149 12.47 18.80 -16.16
C ILE A 149 11.22 19.66 -16.06
N GLY A 150 11.09 20.48 -15.01
CA GLY A 150 9.98 21.42 -14.87
C GLY A 150 9.85 22.33 -16.09
N THR A 151 10.95 22.92 -16.54
CA THR A 151 10.97 23.78 -17.73
C THR A 151 10.56 23.03 -19.00
N ALA A 152 10.96 21.77 -19.16
CA ALA A 152 10.58 20.95 -20.32
C ALA A 152 9.09 20.60 -20.30
N LEU A 153 8.54 20.28 -19.13
CA LEU A 153 7.11 20.02 -18.94
C LEU A 153 6.27 21.27 -19.23
N ASP A 154 6.70 22.44 -18.78
CA ASP A 154 6.02 23.70 -19.06
C ASP A 154 5.98 24.01 -20.56
N LYS A 155 7.08 23.76 -21.28
CA LYS A 155 7.12 23.90 -22.74
C LYS A 155 6.18 22.93 -23.44
N LEU A 156 6.10 21.68 -22.99
CA LEU A 156 5.19 20.68 -23.55
C LEU A 156 3.72 21.06 -23.32
N ALA A 157 3.39 21.52 -22.11
CA ALA A 157 2.05 22.01 -21.79
C ALA A 157 1.67 23.22 -22.67
N TYR A 158 2.60 24.15 -22.90
CA TYR A 158 2.38 25.28 -23.81
C TYR A 158 2.23 24.86 -25.28
N MET A 159 2.96 23.84 -25.73
CA MET A 159 2.77 23.29 -27.07
C MET A 159 1.41 22.60 -27.22
N GLU A 160 0.95 21.90 -26.19
CA GLU A 160 -0.35 21.26 -26.15
C GLU A 160 -1.49 22.29 -26.25
N THR A 161 -1.41 23.40 -25.52
CA THR A 161 -2.42 24.48 -25.63
C THR A 161 -2.45 25.09 -27.02
N LEU A 162 -1.30 25.39 -27.62
CA LEU A 162 -1.21 25.91 -28.98
C LEU A 162 -1.80 24.97 -30.04
N VAL A 163 -1.59 23.66 -29.89
CA VAL A 163 -2.15 22.64 -30.80
C VAL A 163 -3.67 22.55 -30.63
N ASN A 164 -4.16 22.53 -29.40
CA ASN A 164 -5.59 22.47 -29.10
C ASN A 164 -6.31 23.73 -29.61
N ASP A 165 -5.74 24.92 -29.41
CA ASP A 165 -6.31 26.17 -29.91
C ASP A 165 -6.39 26.19 -31.45
N ARG A 166 -5.38 25.65 -32.14
CA ARG A 166 -5.38 25.57 -33.60
C ARG A 166 -6.41 24.56 -34.12
N LEU A 167 -6.55 23.40 -33.45
CA LEU A 167 -7.57 22.40 -33.78
C LEU A 167 -9.00 22.94 -33.58
N LEU A 168 -9.22 23.78 -32.58
CA LEU A 168 -10.50 24.46 -32.34
C LEU A 168 -10.80 25.50 -33.42
N GLN A 169 -9.78 26.23 -33.89
CA GLN A 169 -9.93 27.18 -35.01
C GLN A 169 -10.24 26.46 -36.34
N ASP A 170 -9.54 25.37 -36.66
CA ASP A 170 -9.79 24.59 -37.88
C ASP A 170 -11.21 23.97 -37.88
N ARG A 171 -11.70 23.56 -36.71
CA ARG A 171 -13.07 23.03 -36.55
C ARG A 171 -14.15 24.10 -36.74
N ASN A 172 -13.96 25.31 -36.22
CA ASN A 172 -14.86 26.43 -36.45
C ASN A 172 -14.84 26.91 -37.93
N THR A 173 -13.72 26.75 -38.61
CA THR A 173 -13.58 27.09 -40.04
C THR A 173 -14.27 26.06 -40.94
N MET A 174 -14.30 24.78 -40.53
CA MET A 174 -15.10 23.74 -41.20
C MET A 174 -16.61 23.92 -40.97
N GLU A 175 -17.05 24.36 -39.79
CA GLU A 175 -18.48 24.62 -39.52
C GLU A 175 -19.02 25.85 -40.29
N PHE A 176 -18.20 26.88 -40.55
CA PHE A 176 -18.62 28.06 -41.33
C PHE A 176 -18.80 27.80 -42.84
N ASN A 177 -18.18 26.76 -43.39
CA ASN A 177 -18.28 26.43 -44.82
C ASN A 177 -19.46 25.51 -45.18
N VAL A 178 -20.23 25.03 -44.21
CA VAL A 178 -21.39 24.12 -44.45
C VAL A 178 -22.73 24.86 -44.38
N SER A 179 -22.78 26.10 -43.89
CA SER A 179 -24.02 26.85 -43.68
C SER A 179 -24.38 27.83 -44.82
N THR A 180 -24.44 27.37 -46.07
CA THR A 180 -25.14 28.10 -47.16
C THR A 180 -25.88 27.16 -48.12
N SER A 181 -27.07 26.69 -47.74
CA SER A 181 -28.24 26.50 -48.62
C SER A 181 -29.48 26.10 -47.79
N THR A 182 -30.63 26.68 -48.12
CA THR A 182 -31.91 26.68 -47.37
C THR A 182 -32.90 25.59 -47.89
N PRO A 183 -34.19 25.52 -47.46
CA PRO A 183 -34.64 24.58 -46.42
C PRO A 183 -35.79 23.65 -46.87
N SER A 184 -35.91 22.44 -46.30
CA SER A 184 -37.20 21.72 -46.27
C SER A 184 -37.27 20.60 -45.22
N THR A 185 -38.23 20.78 -44.32
CA THR A 185 -39.14 19.79 -43.68
C THR A 185 -38.59 18.49 -43.04
N SER A 186 -38.86 18.42 -41.73
CA SER A 186 -39.25 17.24 -40.92
C SER A 186 -38.29 16.05 -40.82
N ALA A 187 -37.62 15.94 -39.66
CA ALA A 187 -37.66 14.74 -38.80
C ALA A 187 -36.84 15.01 -37.53
N GLU A 188 -37.31 14.47 -36.40
CA GLU A 188 -36.67 14.51 -35.09
C GLU A 188 -35.31 13.80 -35.08
N SER A 189 -34.33 14.38 -34.39
CA SER A 189 -33.31 13.60 -33.68
C SER A 189 -32.76 14.37 -32.49
N LEU A 190 -32.97 13.81 -31.30
CA LEU A 190 -32.37 14.22 -30.04
C LEU A 190 -30.84 14.20 -30.13
N ASP A 191 -30.20 15.35 -30.01
CA ASP A 191 -28.79 15.44 -29.62
C ASP A 191 -28.68 16.10 -28.25
N THR A 192 -28.80 15.26 -27.23
CA THR A 192 -28.47 15.59 -25.86
C THR A 192 -26.95 15.81 -25.78
N VAL A 193 -26.54 17.07 -25.79
CA VAL A 193 -25.18 17.50 -25.43
C VAL A 193 -24.88 16.93 -24.04
N LYS A 194 -24.16 15.80 -23.98
CA LYS A 194 -23.53 15.31 -22.77
C LYS A 194 -22.39 16.26 -22.45
N THR A 195 -22.73 17.35 -21.76
CA THR A 195 -21.80 18.12 -20.95
C THR A 195 -21.07 17.11 -20.05
N ARG A 196 -19.78 16.85 -20.35
CA ARG A 196 -18.93 16.11 -19.42
C ARG A 196 -18.83 16.96 -18.16
N HIS A 197 -19.61 16.60 -17.15
CA HIS A 197 -19.44 17.15 -15.82
C HIS A 197 -17.96 16.97 -15.40
N PRO A 198 -17.36 17.95 -14.71
CA PRO A 198 -16.09 17.74 -14.04
C PRO A 198 -16.25 16.49 -13.18
N ARG A 199 -15.29 15.55 -13.23
CA ARG A 199 -15.27 14.41 -12.31
C ARG A 199 -15.40 14.99 -10.89
N ARG A 200 -16.55 14.77 -10.23
CA ARG A 200 -16.73 15.13 -8.82
C ARG A 200 -15.56 14.52 -8.08
N SER A 201 -14.73 15.35 -7.44
CA SER A 201 -13.81 14.86 -6.43
C SER A 201 -14.65 14.07 -5.45
N LEU A 202 -14.37 12.78 -5.31
CA LEU A 202 -14.92 11.98 -4.25
C LEU A 202 -14.38 12.59 -2.96
N ASN A 203 -15.16 13.47 -2.32
CA ASN A 203 -14.82 14.09 -1.03
C ASN A 203 -15.05 13.06 0.08
N VAL A 204 -14.31 11.95 0.00
CA VAL A 204 -14.55 10.75 0.81
C VAL A 204 -13.54 10.64 1.94
N SER A 205 -12.52 11.51 2.03
CA SER A 205 -11.75 11.70 3.28
C SER A 205 -10.93 12.97 3.29
N GLY A 206 -11.45 14.01 3.95
CA GLY A 206 -10.60 14.99 4.63
C GLY A 206 -9.89 14.38 5.86
N PRO A 207 -9.35 15.18 6.80
CA PRO A 207 -8.62 14.68 7.98
C PRO A 207 -9.37 13.56 8.70
N VAL A 208 -8.66 12.68 9.41
CA VAL A 208 -9.24 11.49 10.09
C VAL A 208 -10.47 11.88 10.92
N GLN A 209 -11.66 11.63 10.35
CA GLN A 209 -12.91 12.02 10.98
C GLN A 209 -13.24 11.06 12.11
N SER A 210 -13.95 11.55 13.12
CA SER A 210 -14.53 10.68 14.13
C SER A 210 -15.49 9.70 13.48
N TYR A 211 -15.52 8.46 13.97
CA TYR A 211 -16.42 7.45 13.46
C TYR A 211 -17.88 7.87 13.63
N HIS A 212 -18.64 7.83 12.53
CA HIS A 212 -20.06 8.09 12.58
C HIS A 212 -20.78 6.97 13.35
N ALA A 213 -21.75 7.32 14.21
CA ALA A 213 -22.44 6.35 15.08
C ALA A 213 -23.08 5.18 14.30
N ARG A 214 -23.59 5.44 13.09
CA ARG A 214 -24.20 4.40 12.23
C ARG A 214 -23.24 3.29 11.81
N LEU A 215 -21.92 3.54 11.75
CA LEU A 215 -20.94 2.49 11.47
C LEU A 215 -20.83 1.48 12.60
N LYS A 216 -21.24 1.84 13.83
CA LYS A 216 -21.24 0.91 14.96
C LYS A 216 -22.37 -0.13 14.87
N ASN A 217 -23.40 0.11 14.06
CA ASN A 217 -24.60 -0.76 13.96
C ASN A 217 -24.37 -1.96 13.02
N PHE A 218 -23.27 -2.69 13.23
CA PHE A 218 -22.91 -3.93 12.53
C PHE A 218 -22.28 -4.92 13.51
N TRP A 219 -22.24 -6.20 13.11
CA TRP A 219 -21.45 -7.20 13.81
C TRP A 219 -19.98 -7.10 13.41
N TYR A 220 -19.09 -7.03 14.41
CA TYR A 220 -17.65 -6.96 14.25
C TYR A 220 -16.96 -8.20 14.82
N PRO A 221 -16.16 -8.95 14.04
CA PRO A 221 -15.29 -9.98 14.57
C PRO A 221 -14.11 -9.32 15.29
N VAL A 222 -13.85 -9.72 16.53
CA VAL A 222 -12.87 -9.03 17.40
C VAL A 222 -11.77 -9.92 17.97
N ALA A 223 -12.02 -11.23 18.02
CA ALA A 223 -11.03 -12.23 18.43
C ALA A 223 -11.37 -13.58 17.78
N PHE A 224 -10.37 -14.45 17.66
CA PHE A 224 -10.61 -15.86 17.37
C PHE A 224 -11.10 -16.58 18.62
N SER A 225 -12.03 -17.52 18.45
CA SER A 225 -12.53 -18.37 19.53
C SER A 225 -11.43 -19.10 20.30
N ALA A 226 -10.39 -19.53 19.59
CA ALA A 226 -9.26 -20.27 20.14
C ALA A 226 -8.40 -19.44 21.11
N ASP A 227 -8.39 -18.10 20.94
CA ASP A 227 -7.64 -17.19 21.81
C ASP A 227 -8.37 -16.89 23.12
N LEU A 228 -9.69 -17.12 23.17
CA LEU A 228 -10.52 -16.88 24.34
C LEU A 228 -10.75 -18.18 25.12
N LYS A 229 -9.82 -18.52 26.01
CA LYS A 229 -9.98 -19.64 26.97
C LYS A 229 -10.78 -19.20 28.21
N ASP A 230 -11.20 -20.16 29.03
CA ASP A 230 -12.06 -19.90 30.20
C ASP A 230 -11.46 -18.92 31.23
N ASP A 231 -10.14 -18.91 31.37
CA ASP A 231 -9.38 -18.07 32.31
C ASP A 231 -8.70 -16.86 31.63
N THR A 232 -8.97 -16.67 30.34
CA THR A 232 -8.30 -15.65 29.53
C THR A 232 -9.19 -14.43 29.33
N MET A 233 -8.57 -13.25 29.32
CA MET A 233 -9.22 -12.00 28.96
C MET A 233 -8.55 -11.42 27.72
N VAL A 234 -9.35 -11.01 26.74
CA VAL A 234 -8.86 -10.37 25.52
C VAL A 234 -9.25 -8.89 25.54
N PRO A 235 -8.34 -7.97 25.92
CA PRO A 235 -8.60 -6.54 25.79
C PRO A 235 -8.73 -6.20 24.31
N THR A 236 -9.71 -5.37 23.96
CA THR A 236 -10.06 -5.02 22.59
C THR A 236 -10.48 -3.55 22.52
N ASP A 237 -9.82 -2.77 21.68
CA ASP A 237 -10.29 -1.41 21.37
C ASP A 237 -11.21 -1.48 20.14
N CYS A 238 -12.39 -0.87 20.23
CA CYS A 238 -13.32 -0.75 19.11
C CYS A 238 -14.01 0.61 19.16
N PHE A 239 -13.90 1.38 18.07
CA PHE A 239 -14.41 2.75 17.95
C PHE A 239 -13.94 3.70 19.05
N GLU A 240 -12.64 3.67 19.36
CA GLU A 240 -11.98 4.47 20.42
C GLU A 240 -12.45 4.14 21.84
N GLU A 241 -13.23 3.06 22.02
CA GLU A 241 -13.71 2.59 23.32
C GLU A 241 -12.98 1.30 23.75
N PRO A 242 -12.50 1.22 25.01
CA PRO A 242 -11.78 0.06 25.50
C PRO A 242 -12.75 -1.00 26.04
N TRP A 243 -12.66 -2.21 25.50
CA TRP A 243 -13.46 -3.38 25.86
C TRP A 243 -12.58 -4.52 26.34
N VAL A 244 -13.19 -5.47 27.04
CA VAL A 244 -12.56 -6.72 27.45
C VAL A 244 -13.53 -7.86 27.26
N ILE A 245 -13.04 -8.91 26.61
CA ILE A 245 -13.80 -10.12 26.29
C ILE A 245 -13.33 -11.22 27.23
N PHE A 246 -14.25 -11.99 27.79
CA PHE A 246 -13.98 -13.14 28.65
C PHE A 246 -15.13 -14.15 28.57
N ARG A 247 -14.93 -15.39 29.02
CA ARG A 247 -16.00 -16.39 29.10
C ARG A 247 -16.71 -16.35 30.44
N GLY A 248 -18.03 -16.42 30.39
CA GLY A 248 -18.88 -16.66 31.54
C GLY A 248 -18.76 -18.09 32.05
N LYS A 249 -19.40 -18.37 33.19
CA LYS A 249 -19.40 -19.71 33.80
C LYS A 249 -20.10 -20.76 32.92
N ASP A 250 -21.00 -20.30 32.05
CA ASP A 250 -21.69 -21.11 31.04
C ASP A 250 -20.86 -21.33 29.77
N GLY A 251 -19.60 -20.87 29.75
CA GLY A 251 -18.69 -20.96 28.61
C GLY A 251 -18.98 -19.94 27.51
N LYS A 252 -20.04 -19.13 27.61
CA LYS A 252 -20.38 -18.15 26.57
C LYS A 252 -19.51 -16.89 26.69
N PRO A 253 -19.10 -16.28 25.58
CA PRO A 253 -18.34 -15.04 25.63
C PRO A 253 -19.22 -13.87 26.10
N GLY A 254 -18.62 -12.95 26.85
CA GLY A 254 -19.16 -11.64 27.15
C GLY A 254 -18.15 -10.55 26.80
N CYS A 255 -18.65 -9.37 26.43
CA CYS A 255 -17.82 -8.20 26.14
C CYS A 255 -18.30 -7.04 27.01
N VAL A 256 -17.45 -6.61 27.95
CA VAL A 256 -17.76 -5.51 28.88
C VAL A 256 -16.76 -4.38 28.73
N GLN A 257 -17.16 -3.18 29.14
CA GLN A 257 -16.27 -2.02 29.14
C GLN A 257 -15.06 -2.30 30.02
N ASN A 258 -13.85 -2.07 29.52
CA ASN A 258 -12.60 -2.36 30.22
C ASN A 258 -12.26 -1.25 31.23
N THR A 259 -13.23 -0.88 32.06
CA THR A 259 -13.13 0.23 32.99
C THR A 259 -14.01 -0.06 34.20
N CYS A 260 -13.37 -0.32 35.35
CA CYS A 260 -14.09 -0.60 36.59
C CYS A 260 -14.94 0.60 37.03
N ALA A 261 -16.21 0.37 37.38
CA ALA A 261 -17.13 1.42 37.83
C ALA A 261 -16.68 2.14 39.12
N HIS A 262 -15.79 1.56 39.92
CA HIS A 262 -15.33 2.16 41.17
C HIS A 262 -14.31 3.29 40.94
N ARG A 263 -13.17 2.98 40.31
CA ARG A 263 -12.05 3.92 40.11
C ARG A 263 -11.42 3.84 38.73
N ALA A 264 -12.20 3.43 37.74
CA ALA A 264 -11.78 3.32 36.34
C ALA A 264 -10.54 2.45 36.10
N CYS A 265 -10.24 1.51 37.01
CA CYS A 265 -9.14 0.57 36.84
C CYS A 265 -9.40 -0.31 35.59
N PRO A 266 -8.40 -0.50 34.70
CA PRO A 266 -8.54 -1.41 33.57
C PRO A 266 -8.76 -2.84 34.05
N LEU A 267 -9.89 -3.43 33.66
CA LEU A 267 -10.32 -4.74 34.16
C LEU A 267 -9.47 -5.89 33.62
N HIS A 268 -8.96 -5.76 32.39
CA HIS A 268 -8.10 -6.76 31.75
C HIS A 268 -6.76 -7.02 32.50
N LEU A 269 -6.37 -6.15 33.42
CA LEU A 269 -5.21 -6.36 34.31
C LEU A 269 -5.52 -7.29 35.50
N GLY A 270 -6.78 -7.71 35.64
CA GLY A 270 -7.26 -8.57 36.71
C GLY A 270 -7.22 -10.06 36.35
N SER A 271 -8.27 -10.77 36.72
CA SER A 271 -8.43 -12.21 36.44
C SER A 271 -9.89 -12.56 36.14
N VAL A 272 -10.13 -13.74 35.59
CA VAL A 272 -11.48 -14.33 35.51
C VAL A 272 -11.67 -15.27 36.69
N ASN A 273 -12.69 -15.02 37.52
CA ASN A 273 -13.05 -15.83 38.67
C ASN A 273 -14.47 -16.38 38.53
N GLU A 274 -14.62 -17.70 38.38
CA GLU A 274 -15.90 -18.39 38.17
C GLU A 274 -16.76 -17.75 37.06
N GLY A 275 -16.13 -17.36 35.96
CA GLY A 275 -16.82 -16.72 34.83
C GLY A 275 -17.23 -15.26 35.07
N ARG A 276 -16.57 -14.56 36.00
CA ARG A 276 -16.68 -13.12 36.21
C ARG A 276 -15.32 -12.46 36.11
N ILE A 277 -15.25 -11.27 35.55
CA ILE A 277 -14.03 -10.49 35.53
C ILE A 277 -13.81 -9.79 36.88
N GLN A 278 -12.70 -10.08 37.55
CA GLN A 278 -12.33 -9.50 38.83
C GLN A 278 -11.36 -8.33 38.62
N CYS A 279 -11.75 -7.14 39.05
CA CYS A 279 -10.92 -5.95 39.04
C CYS A 279 -9.70 -6.12 39.97
N PRO A 280 -8.46 -5.87 39.49
CA PRO A 280 -7.26 -6.09 40.30
C PRO A 280 -7.11 -5.11 41.47
N TYR A 281 -7.81 -3.98 41.44
CA TYR A 281 -7.67 -2.96 42.47
C TYR A 281 -8.36 -3.34 43.80
N HIS A 282 -9.68 -3.55 43.79
CA HIS A 282 -10.46 -3.81 45.01
C HIS A 282 -11.31 -5.09 44.91
N GLY A 283 -11.02 -5.95 43.93
CA GLY A 283 -11.67 -7.25 43.77
C GLY A 283 -13.15 -7.19 43.37
N TRP A 284 -13.63 -6.09 42.79
CA TRP A 284 -15.00 -6.04 42.27
C TRP A 284 -15.15 -6.98 41.09
N GLU A 285 -16.15 -7.85 41.10
CA GLU A 285 -16.37 -8.88 40.08
C GLU A 285 -17.60 -8.56 39.24
N TYR A 286 -17.44 -8.60 37.92
CA TYR A 286 -18.52 -8.32 36.95
C TYR A 286 -18.83 -9.56 36.11
N SER A 287 -20.13 -9.83 35.91
CA SER A 287 -20.62 -10.85 34.97
C SER A 287 -20.52 -10.39 33.52
N THR A 288 -20.77 -11.31 32.57
CA THR A 288 -20.70 -11.06 31.12
C THR A 288 -21.68 -10.00 30.61
N ASP A 289 -22.77 -9.76 31.35
CA ASP A 289 -23.73 -8.68 31.09
C ASP A 289 -23.34 -7.35 31.76
N GLY A 290 -22.19 -7.28 32.44
CA GLY A 290 -21.63 -6.09 33.08
C GLY A 290 -22.13 -5.82 34.50
N LYS A 291 -22.97 -6.66 35.09
CA LYS A 291 -23.46 -6.46 36.46
C LYS A 291 -22.35 -6.73 37.47
N CYS A 292 -22.16 -5.85 38.46
CA CYS A 292 -21.23 -6.09 39.56
C CYS A 292 -21.89 -7.06 40.57
N GLU A 293 -21.37 -8.28 40.65
CA GLU A 293 -21.94 -9.36 41.48
C GLU A 293 -21.25 -9.51 42.83
N LYS A 294 -19.95 -9.18 42.93
CA LYS A 294 -19.20 -9.24 44.18
C LYS A 294 -18.40 -7.96 44.41
N MET A 295 -18.42 -7.50 45.66
CA MET A 295 -17.67 -6.35 46.16
C MET A 295 -17.09 -6.74 47.52
N PRO A 296 -15.81 -7.15 47.63
CA PRO A 296 -15.28 -7.70 48.88
C PRO A 296 -15.33 -6.73 50.08
N SER A 297 -15.14 -5.43 49.82
CA SER A 297 -14.98 -4.42 50.88
C SER A 297 -16.19 -3.51 51.07
N THR A 298 -17.28 -3.70 50.33
CA THR A 298 -18.48 -2.86 50.42
C THR A 298 -19.69 -3.57 49.82
N ARG A 299 -20.89 -2.99 49.94
CA ARG A 299 -22.08 -3.51 49.28
C ARG A 299 -22.92 -2.37 48.73
N LEU A 300 -22.87 -2.19 47.42
CA LEU A 300 -23.73 -1.29 46.67
C LEU A 300 -24.68 -2.10 45.78
N LEU A 301 -25.88 -1.58 45.56
CA LEU A 301 -26.89 -2.20 44.70
C LEU A 301 -26.85 -1.58 43.30
N ASN A 302 -27.26 -2.36 42.30
CA ASN A 302 -27.47 -1.91 40.92
C ASN A 302 -26.23 -1.28 40.24
N ILE A 303 -25.02 -1.67 40.65
CA ILE A 303 -23.80 -1.26 39.96
C ILE A 303 -23.61 -2.10 38.71
N LYS A 304 -23.41 -1.44 37.59
CA LYS A 304 -23.24 -2.06 36.28
C LYS A 304 -22.24 -1.27 35.43
N ILE A 305 -21.43 -1.97 34.65
CA ILE A 305 -20.62 -1.41 33.56
C ILE A 305 -21.30 -1.72 32.23
N ARG A 306 -20.99 -0.94 31.19
CA ARG A 306 -21.54 -1.19 29.85
C ARG A 306 -21.09 -2.57 29.36
N ALA A 307 -22.00 -3.30 28.74
CA ALA A 307 -21.75 -4.57 28.09
C ALA A 307 -22.33 -4.52 26.67
N LEU A 308 -21.66 -5.15 25.72
CA LEU A 308 -22.11 -5.24 24.33
C LEU A 308 -22.75 -6.61 24.08
N PRO A 309 -23.75 -6.72 23.18
CA PRO A 309 -24.13 -8.00 22.61
C PRO A 309 -22.88 -8.69 22.07
N CYS A 310 -22.67 -9.93 22.50
CA CYS A 310 -21.49 -10.71 22.18
C CYS A 310 -21.91 -12.16 21.93
N LEU A 311 -21.34 -12.78 20.89
CA LEU A 311 -21.60 -14.17 20.56
C LEU A 311 -20.36 -14.83 19.96
N GLU A 312 -20.38 -16.15 19.94
CA GLU A 312 -19.37 -16.98 19.29
C GLU A 312 -20.01 -17.70 18.12
N GLN A 313 -19.42 -17.56 16.92
CA GLN A 313 -19.88 -18.22 15.72
C GLN A 313 -18.72 -18.42 14.75
N GLU A 314 -18.61 -19.62 14.17
CA GLU A 314 -17.63 -19.97 13.12
C GLU A 314 -16.15 -19.70 13.51
N GLY A 315 -15.84 -19.99 14.78
CA GLY A 315 -14.49 -19.82 15.34
C GLY A 315 -14.11 -18.36 15.59
N MET A 316 -15.08 -17.44 15.58
CA MET A 316 -14.88 -16.01 15.84
C MET A 316 -15.76 -15.55 16.99
N ILE A 317 -15.22 -14.60 17.77
CA ILE A 317 -15.99 -13.82 18.73
C ILE A 317 -16.46 -12.52 18.08
N TRP A 318 -17.77 -12.29 18.13
CA TRP A 318 -18.44 -11.15 17.52
C TRP A 318 -18.98 -10.21 18.59
N ILE A 319 -18.95 -8.90 18.31
CA ILE A 319 -19.59 -7.88 19.13
C ILE A 319 -20.46 -6.96 18.28
N TRP A 320 -21.46 -6.36 18.90
CA TRP A 320 -22.26 -5.28 18.34
C TRP A 320 -22.04 -3.99 19.15
N PRO A 321 -21.18 -3.06 18.68
CA PRO A 321 -20.86 -1.82 19.40
C PRO A 321 -21.92 -0.72 19.24
N GLY A 322 -22.90 -0.94 18.35
CA GLY A 322 -23.97 -0.01 18.04
C GLY A 322 -25.04 0.07 19.13
N ASP A 323 -25.82 1.16 19.08
CA ASP A 323 -26.93 1.39 20.01
C ASP A 323 -28.27 0.84 19.48
N ASP A 324 -28.35 0.60 18.16
CA ASP A 324 -29.51 -0.05 17.55
C ASP A 324 -29.58 -1.54 17.96
N PRO A 325 -30.77 -2.17 17.96
CA PRO A 325 -30.87 -3.61 18.17
C PRO A 325 -30.02 -4.39 17.16
N PRO A 326 -29.26 -5.41 17.61
CA PRO A 326 -28.42 -6.20 16.72
C PRO A 326 -29.25 -6.92 15.67
N THR A 327 -28.75 -6.95 14.44
CA THR A 327 -29.36 -7.73 13.37
C THR A 327 -29.18 -9.22 13.62
N ALA A 328 -30.14 -10.04 13.16
CA ALA A 328 -30.07 -11.49 13.32
C ALA A 328 -29.04 -12.14 12.38
N ASN A 329 -28.70 -11.48 11.28
CA ASN A 329 -27.87 -12.05 10.22
C ASN A 329 -26.40 -11.70 10.44
N LEU A 330 -25.56 -12.72 10.62
CA LEU A 330 -24.11 -12.60 10.53
C LEU A 330 -23.63 -13.14 9.19
N PRO A 331 -22.66 -12.48 8.53
CA PRO A 331 -22.04 -13.07 7.36
C PRO A 331 -21.24 -14.31 7.78
N SER A 332 -21.32 -15.38 6.97
CA SER A 332 -20.44 -16.53 7.18
C SER A 332 -19.00 -16.16 6.84
N LEU A 333 -18.08 -16.51 7.72
CA LEU A 333 -16.62 -16.36 7.62
C LEU A 333 -15.90 -17.72 7.63
N LEU A 334 -16.65 -18.82 7.50
CA LEU A 334 -16.05 -20.10 7.20
C LEU A 334 -15.39 -20.05 5.82
N PRO A 335 -14.20 -20.66 5.68
CA PRO A 335 -13.64 -20.86 4.36
C PRO A 335 -14.55 -21.85 3.58
N PRO A 336 -14.45 -21.88 2.24
CA PRO A 336 -15.21 -22.86 1.44
C PRO A 336 -14.92 -24.30 1.89
N SER A 337 -15.86 -25.21 1.64
CA SER A 337 -15.88 -26.57 2.22
C SER A 337 -14.62 -27.40 2.02
N GLU A 338 -13.93 -27.17 0.92
CA GLU A 338 -12.71 -27.85 0.48
C GLU A 338 -11.45 -27.31 1.15
N PHE A 339 -11.53 -26.17 1.84
CA PHE A 339 -10.41 -25.52 2.52
C PHE A 339 -10.33 -25.92 3.99
N GLN A 340 -9.10 -26.00 4.50
CA GLN A 340 -8.82 -26.17 5.92
C GLN A 340 -8.07 -24.96 6.47
N ILE A 341 -8.46 -24.52 7.68
CA ILE A 341 -7.76 -23.45 8.40
C ILE A 341 -6.37 -23.95 8.82
N HIS A 342 -5.34 -23.20 8.44
CA HIS A 342 -3.93 -23.49 8.73
C HIS A 342 -3.31 -22.49 9.70
N ALA A 343 -3.77 -21.25 9.72
CA ALA A 343 -3.30 -20.23 10.65
C ALA A 343 -4.40 -19.23 10.99
N GLU A 344 -4.40 -18.78 12.24
CA GLU A 344 -5.20 -17.67 12.76
C GLU A 344 -4.23 -16.76 13.53
N ILE A 345 -4.14 -15.49 13.13
CA ILE A 345 -3.11 -14.56 13.59
C ILE A 345 -3.78 -13.22 13.91
N VAL A 346 -3.46 -12.66 15.08
CA VAL A 346 -3.93 -11.34 15.50
C VAL A 346 -2.76 -10.37 15.57
N MET A 347 -2.91 -9.18 14.99
CA MET A 347 -1.90 -8.12 14.98
C MET A 347 -2.52 -6.77 15.33
N GLU A 348 -1.79 -5.96 16.11
CA GLU A 348 -2.16 -4.58 16.42
C GLU A 348 -1.32 -3.65 15.55
N LEU A 349 -1.96 -2.82 14.73
CA LEU A 349 -1.28 -2.02 13.72
C LEU A 349 -1.53 -0.52 13.95
N PRO A 350 -0.50 0.33 13.85
CA PRO A 350 -0.58 1.78 14.11
C PRO A 350 -1.14 2.56 12.90
N VAL A 351 -2.20 2.06 12.28
CA VAL A 351 -2.87 2.68 11.14
C VAL A 351 -4.38 2.61 11.32
N GLU A 352 -5.09 3.60 10.78
CA GLU A 352 -6.54 3.59 10.72
C GLU A 352 -7.02 2.46 9.79
N HIS A 353 -8.11 1.79 10.19
CA HIS A 353 -8.55 0.56 9.55
C HIS A 353 -8.87 0.71 8.05
N GLY A 354 -9.36 1.88 7.62
CA GLY A 354 -9.73 2.16 6.24
C GLY A 354 -8.53 2.18 5.31
N LEU A 355 -7.37 2.66 5.79
CA LEU A 355 -6.14 2.62 4.98
C LEU A 355 -5.67 1.19 4.72
N LEU A 356 -5.75 0.34 5.75
CA LEU A 356 -5.38 -1.07 5.60
C LEU A 356 -6.37 -1.82 4.70
N LEU A 357 -7.68 -1.55 4.83
CA LEU A 357 -8.69 -2.10 3.92
C LEU A 357 -8.43 -1.72 2.47
N ASP A 358 -8.15 -0.44 2.19
CA ASP A 358 -7.89 0.05 0.84
C ASP A 358 -6.63 -0.59 0.24
N ASN A 359 -5.56 -0.74 1.04
CA ASN A 359 -4.34 -1.44 0.64
C ASN A 359 -4.56 -2.94 0.38
N LEU A 360 -5.35 -3.63 1.20
CA LEU A 360 -5.67 -5.06 0.99
C LEU A 360 -6.57 -5.29 -0.24
N LEU A 361 -7.38 -4.29 -0.60
CA LEU A 361 -8.27 -4.31 -1.76
C LEU A 361 -7.58 -3.85 -3.05
N ASP A 362 -6.33 -3.40 -2.98
CA ASP A 362 -5.48 -3.06 -4.13
C ASP A 362 -4.45 -4.17 -4.33
N LEU A 363 -4.34 -4.71 -5.54
CA LEU A 363 -3.28 -5.64 -5.89
C LEU A 363 -2.27 -5.01 -6.86
N ALA A 364 -2.53 -3.80 -7.36
CA ALA A 364 -1.63 -3.12 -8.28
C ALA A 364 -0.30 -2.75 -7.62
N HIS A 365 -0.25 -2.60 -6.29
CA HIS A 365 0.99 -2.36 -5.55
C HIS A 365 1.87 -3.61 -5.42
N ALA A 366 1.32 -4.82 -5.56
CA ALA A 366 2.03 -6.04 -5.22
C ALA A 366 3.37 -6.22 -5.96
N PRO A 367 3.48 -6.01 -7.29
CA PRO A 367 4.75 -6.11 -8.02
C PRO A 367 5.84 -5.13 -7.56
N PHE A 368 5.47 -4.05 -6.87
CA PHE A 368 6.39 -3.01 -6.40
C PHE A 368 6.76 -3.21 -4.93
N THR A 369 5.78 -3.57 -4.10
CA THR A 369 5.92 -3.67 -2.65
C THR A 369 6.45 -5.03 -2.21
N HIS A 370 5.97 -6.11 -2.84
CA HIS A 370 6.22 -7.49 -2.41
C HIS A 370 7.33 -8.19 -3.20
N THR A 371 8.35 -7.42 -3.62
CA THR A 371 9.48 -7.93 -4.42
C THR A 371 10.39 -8.90 -3.66
N SER A 372 10.41 -8.83 -2.33
CA SER A 372 11.15 -9.72 -1.43
C SER A 372 10.32 -10.88 -0.85
N THR A 373 9.03 -10.96 -1.20
CA THR A 373 8.11 -12.01 -0.74
C THR A 373 7.44 -12.72 -1.92
N PHE A 374 6.14 -12.50 -2.13
CA PHE A 374 5.33 -13.33 -3.02
C PHE A 374 5.24 -12.78 -4.46
N ALA A 375 5.53 -11.49 -4.67
CA ALA A 375 5.44 -10.84 -5.97
C ALA A 375 6.78 -10.75 -6.72
N LYS A 376 7.80 -11.47 -6.26
CA LYS A 376 9.12 -11.48 -6.89
C LYS A 376 9.00 -11.95 -8.35
N GLY A 377 9.33 -11.05 -9.29
CA GLY A 377 9.30 -11.34 -10.73
C GLY A 377 7.92 -11.21 -11.38
N TRP A 378 6.91 -10.69 -10.69
CA TRP A 378 5.62 -10.37 -11.30
C TRP A 378 5.79 -9.23 -12.30
N SER A 379 5.19 -9.37 -13.48
CA SER A 379 5.23 -8.33 -14.51
C SER A 379 4.25 -7.20 -14.17
N VAL A 380 4.70 -5.94 -14.23
CA VAL A 380 3.77 -4.80 -14.12
C VAL A 380 2.82 -4.83 -15.33
N PRO A 381 1.51 -5.09 -15.15
CA PRO A 381 0.59 -5.14 -16.28
C PRO A 381 0.43 -3.74 -16.90
N SER A 382 0.34 -3.67 -18.22
CA SER A 382 0.05 -2.40 -18.93
C SER A 382 -1.35 -1.85 -18.60
N LEU A 383 -2.29 -2.75 -18.28
CA LEU A 383 -3.60 -2.41 -17.76
C LEU A 383 -4.09 -3.54 -16.85
N VAL A 384 -4.29 -3.24 -15.57
CA VAL A 384 -4.98 -4.16 -14.68
C VAL A 384 -6.48 -4.08 -14.96
N LYS A 385 -7.09 -5.18 -15.40
CA LYS A 385 -8.54 -5.26 -15.57
C LYS A 385 -9.15 -5.85 -14.32
N PHE A 386 -9.72 -4.98 -13.50
CA PHE A 386 -10.62 -5.41 -12.45
C PHE A 386 -12.02 -5.63 -13.04
N LEU A 387 -12.40 -6.91 -13.17
CA LEU A 387 -13.71 -7.35 -13.64
C LEU A 387 -14.64 -7.53 -12.45
N THR A 388 -15.79 -6.86 -12.49
CA THR A 388 -16.79 -6.93 -11.42
C THR A 388 -18.14 -7.34 -11.99
N PRO A 389 -18.85 -8.30 -11.37
CA PRO A 389 -20.28 -8.40 -11.54
C PRO A 389 -20.93 -7.05 -11.19
N ALA A 390 -21.98 -6.66 -11.92
CA ALA A 390 -22.64 -5.35 -11.77
C ALA A 390 -23.21 -5.09 -10.35
N SER A 391 -23.28 -6.13 -9.51
CA SER A 391 -23.95 -6.13 -8.20
C SER A 391 -23.06 -6.59 -7.04
N GLY A 392 -21.73 -6.65 -7.17
CA GLY A 392 -20.85 -7.24 -6.15
C GLY A 392 -19.84 -6.28 -5.52
N LEU A 393 -19.46 -6.53 -4.26
CA LEU A 393 -18.23 -6.02 -3.64
C LEU A 393 -17.03 -6.94 -3.94
N GLN A 394 -17.10 -7.64 -5.06
CA GLN A 394 -16.17 -8.68 -5.49
C GLN A 394 -15.54 -8.30 -6.83
N GLY A 395 -14.34 -8.81 -7.09
CA GLY A 395 -13.85 -8.91 -8.45
C GLY A 395 -12.50 -9.61 -8.57
N TYR A 396 -12.06 -9.68 -9.82
CA TYR A 396 -10.95 -10.49 -10.26
C TYR A 396 -9.86 -9.63 -10.91
N TRP A 397 -8.59 -9.98 -10.68
CA TRP A 397 -7.42 -9.21 -11.11
C TRP A 397 -6.71 -9.84 -12.32
N ASP A 398 -7.12 -9.54 -13.56
CA ASP A 398 -6.41 -10.03 -14.75
C ASP A 398 -5.03 -9.34 -14.91
N PRO A 399 -3.89 -10.07 -15.04
CA PRO A 399 -3.74 -11.52 -15.33
C PRO A 399 -3.42 -12.43 -14.13
N TYR A 400 -3.55 -11.95 -12.89
CA TYR A 400 -3.27 -12.70 -11.68
C TYR A 400 -4.49 -13.53 -11.23
N PRO A 401 -4.36 -14.84 -10.97
CA PRO A 401 -5.45 -15.69 -10.50
C PRO A 401 -5.83 -15.36 -9.04
N ILE A 402 -6.40 -14.18 -8.81
CA ILE A 402 -6.72 -13.63 -7.50
C ILE A 402 -8.13 -13.03 -7.54
N ASP A 403 -9.01 -13.64 -6.76
CA ASP A 403 -10.32 -13.08 -6.43
C ASP A 403 -10.25 -12.32 -5.11
N MET A 404 -10.89 -11.16 -5.06
CA MET A 404 -11.02 -10.36 -3.84
C MET A 404 -12.47 -9.94 -3.62
N GLU A 405 -12.87 -9.90 -2.35
CA GLU A 405 -14.18 -9.47 -1.90
C GLU A 405 -14.05 -8.58 -0.67
N PHE A 406 -14.68 -7.40 -0.69
CA PHE A 406 -14.99 -6.65 0.51
C PHE A 406 -16.31 -7.14 1.10
N ARG A 407 -16.30 -7.63 2.34
CA ARG A 407 -17.50 -7.92 3.11
C ARG A 407 -17.68 -6.87 4.21
N PRO A 408 -18.80 -6.12 4.20
CA PRO A 408 -19.11 -5.17 5.24
C PRO A 408 -19.12 -5.77 6.65
N PRO A 409 -18.67 -5.03 7.68
CA PRO A 409 -18.23 -3.65 7.60
C PRO A 409 -16.71 -3.46 7.38
N CYS A 410 -15.90 -4.48 7.65
CA CYS A 410 -14.44 -4.33 7.71
C CYS A 410 -13.65 -5.59 7.33
N MET A 411 -14.19 -6.42 6.45
CA MET A 411 -13.60 -7.72 6.10
C MET A 411 -13.18 -7.75 4.63
N VAL A 412 -12.01 -8.31 4.36
CA VAL A 412 -11.51 -8.59 3.03
C VAL A 412 -11.25 -10.09 2.92
N LEU A 413 -11.88 -10.71 1.93
CA LEU A 413 -11.65 -12.10 1.56
C LEU A 413 -10.88 -12.13 0.26
N SER A 414 -9.86 -12.97 0.18
CA SER A 414 -9.14 -13.23 -1.06
C SER A 414 -8.96 -14.73 -1.29
N THR A 415 -9.05 -15.13 -2.55
CA THR A 415 -8.71 -16.49 -2.98
C THR A 415 -7.66 -16.38 -4.07
N ILE A 416 -6.50 -16.97 -3.82
CA ILE A 416 -5.32 -16.91 -4.69
C ILE A 416 -5.09 -18.31 -5.25
N GLY A 417 -5.12 -18.43 -6.57
CA GLY A 417 -4.77 -19.66 -7.27
C GLY A 417 -3.26 -19.87 -7.30
N ILE A 418 -2.82 -21.01 -6.79
CA ILE A 418 -1.43 -21.47 -6.75
C ILE A 418 -1.34 -22.73 -7.62
N SER A 419 -0.40 -22.79 -8.55
CA SER A 419 -0.17 -23.99 -9.37
C SER A 419 1.07 -24.76 -8.91
N LYS A 420 2.07 -24.04 -8.36
CA LYS A 420 3.26 -24.54 -7.63
C LYS A 420 3.56 -23.56 -6.49
N PRO A 421 4.14 -23.99 -5.34
CA PRO A 421 4.50 -23.07 -4.27
C PRO A 421 5.34 -21.90 -4.80
N GLY A 422 4.81 -20.68 -4.67
CA GLY A 422 5.48 -19.46 -5.15
C GLY A 422 5.35 -19.14 -6.64
N LYS A 423 4.52 -19.84 -7.41
CA LYS A 423 4.18 -19.48 -8.81
C LYS A 423 2.68 -19.31 -8.99
N LEU A 424 2.31 -18.19 -9.61
CA LEU A 424 0.98 -17.97 -10.16
C LEU A 424 0.99 -18.44 -11.62
N GLU A 425 0.32 -19.55 -11.93
CA GLU A 425 0.03 -19.97 -13.32
C GLU A 425 -1.48 -20.22 -13.42
N GLY A 426 -2.16 -19.58 -14.38
CA GLY A 426 -3.62 -19.66 -14.59
C GLY A 426 -4.17 -18.32 -15.08
N GLN A 427 -5.15 -18.33 -16.01
CA GLN A 427 -5.77 -17.07 -16.48
C GLN A 427 -6.90 -16.61 -15.56
N ASN A 428 -7.46 -17.52 -14.75
CA ASN A 428 -8.41 -17.27 -13.68
C ASN A 428 -8.16 -18.17 -12.47
N THR A 429 -8.72 -17.80 -11.32
CA THR A 429 -8.61 -18.54 -10.06
C THR A 429 -9.11 -19.99 -10.22
N GLY A 430 -10.24 -20.20 -10.90
CA GLY A 430 -10.84 -21.52 -11.07
C GLY A 430 -10.06 -22.51 -11.94
N GLU A 431 -9.09 -22.03 -12.72
CA GLU A 431 -8.16 -22.86 -13.51
C GLU A 431 -6.97 -23.38 -12.70
N CYS A 432 -6.76 -22.86 -11.49
CA CYS A 432 -5.67 -23.27 -10.63
C CYS A 432 -6.00 -24.59 -9.91
N SER A 433 -4.98 -25.42 -9.68
CA SER A 433 -5.13 -26.73 -9.05
C SER A 433 -5.10 -26.68 -7.52
N THR A 434 -4.52 -25.63 -6.94
CA THR A 434 -4.42 -25.43 -5.49
C THR A 434 -4.69 -23.96 -5.17
N HIS A 435 -5.19 -23.68 -3.97
CA HIS A 435 -5.64 -22.35 -3.60
C HIS A 435 -5.26 -21.98 -2.17
N LEU A 436 -4.95 -20.70 -2.00
CA LEU A 436 -4.83 -20.04 -0.73
C LEU A 436 -6.05 -19.13 -0.55
N HIS A 437 -6.85 -19.41 0.47
CA HIS A 437 -7.97 -18.58 0.88
C HIS A 437 -7.60 -17.79 2.14
N GLN A 438 -7.81 -16.49 2.12
CA GLN A 438 -7.45 -15.59 3.21
C GLN A 438 -8.64 -14.75 3.61
N LEU A 439 -8.79 -14.58 4.93
CA LEU A 439 -9.71 -13.64 5.54
C LEU A 439 -8.89 -12.63 6.35
N HIS A 440 -9.09 -11.35 6.06
CA HIS A 440 -8.55 -10.23 6.83
C HIS A 440 -9.72 -9.45 7.43
N VAL A 441 -9.71 -9.25 8.75
CA VAL A 441 -10.65 -8.37 9.46
C VAL A 441 -9.87 -7.17 9.98
N CYS A 442 -10.12 -5.99 9.43
CA CYS A 442 -9.47 -4.75 9.85
C CYS A 442 -10.38 -4.01 10.83
N LEU A 443 -10.32 -4.36 12.13
CA LEU A 443 -11.21 -3.80 13.13
C LEU A 443 -10.94 -2.29 13.32
N PRO A 444 -11.97 -1.41 13.30
CA PRO A 444 -11.82 0.00 13.63
C PRO A 444 -11.57 0.17 15.12
N SER A 445 -10.30 0.11 15.55
CA SER A 445 -9.93 0.25 16.96
C SER A 445 -9.86 1.71 17.40
N SER A 446 -9.14 2.54 16.66
CA SER A 446 -9.11 4.00 16.83
C SER A 446 -8.80 4.67 15.49
N ARG A 447 -8.72 6.00 15.46
CA ARG A 447 -8.32 6.78 14.29
C ARG A 447 -6.84 6.61 13.88
N GLN A 448 -6.06 5.86 14.66
CA GLN A 448 -4.63 5.63 14.44
C GLN A 448 -4.23 4.17 14.70
N LYS A 449 -5.22 3.30 14.91
CA LYS A 449 -4.97 1.92 15.29
C LYS A 449 -6.05 1.02 14.71
N THR A 450 -5.64 -0.13 14.22
CA THR A 450 -6.53 -1.21 13.82
C THR A 450 -6.01 -2.52 14.39
N ARG A 451 -6.93 -3.37 14.84
CA ARG A 451 -6.63 -4.76 15.13
C ARG A 451 -6.94 -5.57 13.86
N LEU A 452 -5.92 -6.25 13.34
CA LEU A 452 -6.04 -7.15 12.19
C LEU A 452 -6.21 -8.60 12.68
N LEU A 453 -7.31 -9.25 12.31
CA LEU A 453 -7.45 -10.70 12.41
C LEU A 453 -7.20 -11.29 11.02
N TYR A 454 -6.21 -12.17 10.91
CA TYR A 454 -5.84 -12.85 9.68
C TYR A 454 -6.06 -14.35 9.82
N ARG A 455 -6.89 -14.94 8.97
CA ARG A 455 -7.12 -16.38 8.88
C ARG A 455 -6.66 -16.88 7.52
N MET A 456 -5.77 -17.86 7.52
CA MET A 456 -5.22 -18.51 6.35
C MET A 456 -5.81 -19.92 6.22
N SER A 457 -6.36 -20.24 5.05
CA SER A 457 -6.90 -21.56 4.75
C SER A 457 -6.37 -22.07 3.41
N LEU A 458 -6.08 -23.35 3.31
CA LEU A 458 -5.57 -24.00 2.10
C LEU A 458 -6.48 -25.19 1.74
N ASP A 459 -6.73 -25.41 0.45
CA ASP A 459 -7.40 -26.61 -0.07
C ASP A 459 -6.40 -27.77 -0.31
N PHE A 460 -5.11 -27.52 -0.10
CA PHE A 460 -4.02 -28.47 -0.24
C PHE A 460 -3.22 -28.59 1.07
N ALA A 461 -2.35 -29.61 1.11
CA ALA A 461 -1.42 -29.86 2.21
C ALA A 461 -2.03 -29.88 3.64
N PRO A 462 -3.16 -30.59 3.87
CA PRO A 462 -3.86 -30.58 5.17
C PRO A 462 -3.02 -31.11 6.34
N VAL A 463 -1.93 -31.83 6.05
CA VAL A 463 -0.99 -32.34 7.05
C VAL A 463 -0.15 -31.23 7.68
N LEU A 464 0.05 -30.10 6.98
CA LEU A 464 0.91 -29.00 7.46
C LEU A 464 0.42 -28.42 8.79
N LYS A 465 -0.89 -28.39 9.05
CA LYS A 465 -1.45 -27.90 10.32
C LYS A 465 -1.01 -28.71 11.54
N HIS A 466 -0.56 -29.95 11.34
CA HIS A 466 -0.09 -30.84 12.41
C HIS A 466 1.42 -30.80 12.61
N VAL A 467 2.15 -30.07 11.76
CA VAL A 467 3.60 -29.91 11.90
C VAL A 467 3.87 -29.06 13.16
N PRO A 468 4.65 -29.56 14.13
CA PRO A 468 4.97 -28.80 15.32
C PRO A 468 5.62 -27.45 14.98
N PHE A 469 5.21 -26.40 15.68
CA PHE A 469 5.75 -25.04 15.53
C PHE A 469 5.48 -24.34 14.19
N ILE A 470 4.73 -24.95 13.27
CA ILE A 470 4.39 -24.35 11.97
C ILE A 470 3.67 -23.01 12.09
N GLN A 471 2.91 -22.80 13.17
CA GLN A 471 2.21 -21.56 13.46
C GLN A 471 3.17 -20.36 13.58
N TYR A 472 4.39 -20.57 14.08
CA TYR A 472 5.41 -19.51 14.15
C TYR A 472 5.94 -19.16 12.77
N LEU A 473 6.06 -20.15 11.88
CA LEU A 473 6.45 -19.93 10.50
C LEU A 473 5.37 -19.14 9.74
N TRP A 474 4.10 -19.52 9.90
CA TRP A 474 2.98 -18.79 9.30
C TRP A 474 2.91 -17.35 9.79
N ARG A 475 3.07 -17.15 11.10
CA ARG A 475 3.13 -15.82 11.70
C ARG A 475 4.30 -15.01 11.14
N HIS A 476 5.49 -15.58 11.04
CA HIS A 476 6.65 -14.91 10.48
C HIS A 476 6.42 -14.46 9.03
N PHE A 477 5.86 -15.32 8.19
CA PHE A 477 5.56 -14.95 6.80
C PHE A 477 4.48 -13.87 6.71
N ALA A 478 3.40 -13.99 7.49
CA ALA A 478 2.34 -12.98 7.54
C ALA A 478 2.89 -11.62 7.99
N GLU A 479 3.68 -11.59 9.06
CA GLU A 479 4.34 -10.37 9.55
C GLU A 479 5.31 -9.80 8.52
N LYS A 480 6.08 -10.64 7.81
CA LYS A 480 7.00 -10.16 6.78
C LYS A 480 6.27 -9.46 5.63
N VAL A 481 5.21 -10.08 5.10
CA VAL A 481 4.39 -9.50 4.01
C VAL A 481 3.71 -8.22 4.49
N LEU A 482 3.07 -8.27 5.66
CA LEU A 482 2.37 -7.12 6.22
C LEU A 482 3.31 -5.94 6.50
N ASN A 483 4.55 -6.18 6.93
CA ASN A 483 5.53 -5.11 7.15
C ASN A 483 6.03 -4.47 5.84
N GLU A 484 5.90 -5.15 4.70
CA GLU A 484 6.13 -4.53 3.38
C GLU A 484 5.02 -3.53 3.04
N ASP A 485 3.77 -3.83 3.37
CA ASP A 485 2.65 -2.91 3.21
C ASP A 485 2.68 -1.77 4.24
N LEU A 486 2.89 -2.12 5.52
CA LEU A 486 2.75 -1.21 6.65
C LEU A 486 3.67 0.00 6.52
N ARG A 487 4.89 -0.17 5.98
CA ARG A 487 5.83 0.95 5.75
C ARG A 487 5.24 2.02 4.81
N LEU A 488 4.39 1.62 3.86
CA LEU A 488 3.75 2.52 2.89
C LEU A 488 2.52 3.18 3.53
N VAL A 489 1.69 2.36 4.18
CA VAL A 489 0.44 2.80 4.81
C VAL A 489 0.71 3.75 5.98
N LEU A 490 1.81 3.58 6.72
CA LEU A 490 2.27 4.52 7.75
C LEU A 490 2.50 5.93 7.21
N GLY A 491 3.11 6.06 6.04
CA GLY A 491 3.30 7.37 5.40
C GLY A 491 1.98 8.01 4.97
N GLN A 492 0.98 7.20 4.58
CA GLN A 492 -0.38 7.69 4.32
C GLN A 492 -1.08 8.13 5.61
N GLN A 493 -0.96 7.34 6.69
CA GLN A 493 -1.50 7.68 8.01
C GLN A 493 -0.97 9.02 8.50
N GLU A 494 0.35 9.26 8.40
CA GLU A 494 0.97 10.53 8.79
C GLU A 494 0.39 11.72 8.00
N ARG A 495 0.30 11.58 6.67
CA ARG A 495 -0.28 12.62 5.80
C ARG A 495 -1.74 12.88 6.13
N MET A 496 -2.52 11.83 6.41
CA MET A 496 -3.93 11.92 6.78
C MET A 496 -4.13 12.64 8.13
N LEU A 497 -3.25 12.39 9.10
CA LEU A 497 -3.23 13.12 10.38
C LEU A 497 -2.89 14.61 10.18
N ASN A 498 -2.02 14.92 9.21
CA ASN A 498 -1.68 16.28 8.81
C ASN A 498 -2.76 16.95 7.92
N GLY A 499 -3.91 16.30 7.73
CA GLY A 499 -5.05 16.85 6.99
C GLY A 499 -4.99 16.67 5.48
N ALA A 500 -4.04 15.90 4.96
CA ALA A 500 -4.03 15.53 3.54
C ALA A 500 -5.14 14.52 3.25
N ASN A 501 -5.79 14.67 2.09
CA ASN A 501 -6.70 13.65 1.58
C ASN A 501 -5.89 12.68 0.71
N VAL A 502 -5.61 11.50 1.27
CA VAL A 502 -4.81 10.43 0.64
C VAL A 502 -5.57 9.65 -0.44
N TRP A 503 -6.87 9.91 -0.60
CA TRP A 503 -7.81 9.18 -1.47
C TRP A 503 -8.34 10.00 -2.65
N ASN A 504 -7.76 11.18 -2.88
CA ASN A 504 -8.24 12.20 -3.81
C ASN A 504 -8.28 11.80 -5.30
N TRP A 505 -7.40 10.90 -5.73
CA TRP A 505 -7.16 10.66 -7.16
C TRP A 505 -7.29 9.17 -7.52
N PRO A 506 -8.50 8.60 -7.44
CA PRO A 506 -8.69 7.20 -7.78
C PRO A 506 -8.49 6.95 -9.28
N VAL A 507 -7.84 5.83 -9.60
CA VAL A 507 -7.61 5.33 -10.95
C VAL A 507 -8.30 3.97 -11.16
N SER A 508 -8.07 3.34 -12.32
CA SER A 508 -8.87 2.20 -12.77
C SER A 508 -8.75 0.94 -11.93
N TYR A 509 -7.64 0.76 -11.20
CA TYR A 509 -7.42 -0.39 -10.31
C TYR A 509 -7.95 -0.16 -8.88
N ASP A 510 -8.25 1.09 -8.49
CA ASP A 510 -8.80 1.42 -7.16
C ASP A 510 -10.29 1.09 -7.01
N LYS A 511 -10.89 0.32 -7.94
CA LYS A 511 -12.35 0.15 -8.00
C LYS A 511 -12.95 -0.44 -6.72
N LEU A 512 -12.32 -1.45 -6.10
CA LEU A 512 -12.81 -2.02 -4.84
C LEU A 512 -12.71 -1.01 -3.70
N GLY A 513 -11.57 -0.36 -3.59
CA GLY A 513 -11.35 0.72 -2.62
C GLY A 513 -12.38 1.84 -2.74
N VAL A 514 -12.71 2.26 -3.97
CA VAL A 514 -13.79 3.22 -4.23
C VAL A 514 -15.16 2.67 -3.84
N ARG A 515 -15.45 1.38 -4.08
CA ARG A 515 -16.73 0.76 -3.69
C ARG A 515 -16.89 0.67 -2.18
N TYR A 516 -15.84 0.28 -1.45
CA TYR A 516 -15.79 0.33 0.00
C TYR A 516 -16.09 1.74 0.51
N ARG A 517 -15.40 2.74 -0.03
CA ARG A 517 -15.60 4.16 0.30
C ARG A 517 -17.03 4.64 0.06
N LEU A 518 -17.62 4.31 -1.09
CA LEU A 518 -19.01 4.63 -1.41
C LEU A 518 -20.01 3.91 -0.49
N TRP A 519 -19.73 2.66 -0.12
CA TRP A 519 -20.52 1.92 0.85
C TRP A 519 -20.46 2.61 2.23
N ARG A 520 -19.26 2.98 2.70
CA ARG A 520 -19.06 3.66 3.98
C ARG A 520 -19.82 4.99 4.02
N ASP A 521 -19.66 5.83 3.00
CA ASP A 521 -20.38 7.09 2.88
C ASP A 521 -21.90 6.91 2.93
N ALA A 522 -22.42 5.88 2.26
CA ALA A 522 -23.85 5.61 2.25
C ALA A 522 -24.38 5.18 3.63
N VAL A 523 -23.59 4.41 4.40
CA VAL A 523 -23.90 4.06 5.79
C VAL A 523 -23.92 5.31 6.67
N GLU A 524 -22.90 6.15 6.57
CA GLU A 524 -22.77 7.38 7.36
C GLU A 524 -23.93 8.35 7.07
N GLN A 525 -24.32 8.50 5.79
CA GLN A 525 -25.45 9.31 5.36
C GLN A 525 -26.82 8.70 5.73
N GLY A 526 -26.87 7.44 6.16
CA GLY A 526 -28.12 6.77 6.52
C GLY A 526 -28.98 6.37 5.34
N SER A 527 -28.34 5.97 4.24
CA SER A 527 -29.03 5.55 3.02
C SER A 527 -29.92 4.34 3.31
N LYS A 528 -31.18 4.37 2.82
CA LYS A 528 -32.15 3.28 3.02
C LYS A 528 -31.76 1.96 2.34
N ARG A 529 -30.96 2.04 1.29
CA ARG A 529 -30.40 0.91 0.55
C ARG A 529 -28.91 1.15 0.42
N LEU A 530 -28.09 0.21 0.87
CA LEU A 530 -26.65 0.37 0.75
C LEU A 530 -26.20 0.01 -0.66
N PRO A 531 -25.20 0.71 -1.22
CA PRO A 531 -24.59 0.36 -2.48
C PRO A 531 -24.12 -1.09 -2.47
N PHE A 532 -24.32 -1.79 -3.59
CA PHE A 532 -23.83 -3.16 -3.80
C PHE A 532 -24.45 -4.24 -2.89
N GLU A 533 -25.55 -3.93 -2.18
CA GLU A 533 -26.40 -4.97 -1.61
C GLU A 533 -27.00 -5.82 -2.74
N LYS A 534 -26.83 -7.15 -2.63
CA LYS A 534 -27.56 -8.10 -3.48
C LYS A 534 -29.04 -7.81 -3.31
N SER A 535 -29.73 -7.53 -4.42
CA SER A 535 -31.21 -7.46 -4.39
C SER A 535 -31.69 -8.80 -3.84
N ALA A 536 -32.44 -8.76 -2.75
CA ALA A 536 -33.01 -9.94 -2.11
C ALA A 536 -33.87 -10.76 -3.07
#